data_AF-A0A268EE73-F1
#
_entry.id   AF-A0A268EE73-F1
#
_cell.length_a   1.000
_cell.length_b   1.000
_cell.length_c   1.000
_cell.angle_alpha   90.00
_cell.angle_beta   90.00
_cell.angle_gamma   90.00
#
_symmetry.space_group_name_H-M   'P 1'
#
loop_
_entity.id
_entity.type
_entity.pdbx_description
1 polymer ?
#
loop_
_entity_poly.entity_id
_entity_poly.type
_entity_poly.pdbx_seq_one_letter_code
_entity_poly.pdbx_strand_id
1 'polypeptide(L)'
;MKQCIVIIVFLIFLGCQSIKPVQITASSTVAGALSSMTQADYSVTLSIPQKVKVNEEFTIKAELKKEFEQKVTISSKQQMFVYVIKDRNGKQINSYAITDKGKNREVSGKVVISENYKYKIKQPGKYEISAIAEFTVIKDGKSQNYKIESDSKKVEIE
;
A
#
# COMPACT_ATOMS: atom_id res chain seq x y z
N MET A 1 -32.08 9.43 -70.54
CA MET A 1 -33.07 10.50 -70.36
C MET A 1 -33.03 10.96 -68.91
N LYS A 2 -32.69 12.25 -68.75
CA LYS A 2 -32.84 13.19 -67.62
C LYS A 2 -32.63 12.70 -66.18
N GLN A 3 -31.50 13.13 -65.63
CA GLN A 3 -31.18 13.22 -64.21
C GLN A 3 -32.04 14.29 -63.52
N CYS A 4 -32.52 14.00 -62.31
CA CYS A 4 -33.05 15.00 -61.38
C CYS A 4 -31.99 15.23 -60.30
N ILE A 5 -31.23 16.30 -60.50
CA ILE A 5 -30.33 16.89 -59.50
C ILE A 5 -31.19 17.66 -58.50
N VAL A 6 -31.14 17.29 -57.22
CA VAL A 6 -31.70 18.09 -56.12
C VAL A 6 -30.55 18.87 -55.50
N ILE A 7 -30.49 20.15 -55.84
CA ILE A 7 -29.61 21.16 -55.23
C ILE A 7 -30.32 21.69 -53.99
N ILE A 8 -29.72 21.50 -52.81
CA ILE A 8 -30.10 22.23 -51.59
C ILE A 8 -28.95 23.19 -51.28
N VAL A 9 -29.18 24.45 -51.66
CA VAL A 9 -28.40 25.61 -51.23
C VAL A 9 -28.95 26.03 -49.86
N PHE A 10 -28.09 26.07 -48.85
CA PHE A 10 -28.37 26.81 -47.62
C PHE A 10 -27.21 27.77 -47.34
N LEU A 11 -27.46 29.05 -47.62
CA LEU A 11 -26.57 30.18 -47.41
C LEU A 11 -26.74 30.71 -45.98
N ILE A 12 -25.71 30.46 -45.16
CA ILE A 12 -25.04 31.30 -44.15
C ILE A 12 -25.77 32.60 -43.74
N PHE A 13 -25.89 32.88 -42.42
CA PHE A 13 -25.40 34.12 -41.82
C PHE A 13 -25.43 34.15 -40.27
N LEU A 14 -24.28 34.58 -39.73
CA LEU A 14 -24.05 35.40 -38.52
C LEU A 14 -24.36 34.84 -37.12
N GLY A 15 -23.28 34.66 -36.34
CA GLY A 15 -23.37 34.53 -34.88
C GLY A 15 -22.07 34.20 -34.15
N CYS A 16 -21.00 34.97 -34.34
CA CYS A 16 -19.89 34.96 -33.37
C CYS A 16 -20.35 35.67 -32.10
N GLN A 17 -20.52 34.95 -30.98
CA GLN A 17 -20.54 35.55 -29.66
C GLN A 17 -19.43 34.96 -28.80
N SER A 18 -18.52 35.86 -28.42
CA SER A 18 -17.41 35.69 -27.50
C SER A 18 -17.86 35.04 -26.19
N ILE A 19 -17.32 33.87 -25.88
CA ILE A 19 -17.42 33.27 -24.54
C ILE A 19 -16.48 34.08 -23.63
N LYS A 20 -17.06 34.92 -22.78
CA LYS A 20 -16.36 35.50 -21.62
C LYS A 20 -16.17 34.39 -20.58
N PRO A 21 -14.96 34.17 -20.04
CA PRO A 21 -14.80 33.26 -18.90
C PRO A 21 -15.43 33.91 -17.66
N VAL A 22 -16.39 33.20 -17.06
CA VAL A 22 -16.91 33.50 -15.73
C VAL A 22 -15.80 33.16 -14.73
N GLN A 23 -15.29 34.18 -14.04
CA GLN A 23 -14.50 34.02 -12.83
C GLN A 23 -15.38 33.31 -11.79
N ILE A 24 -15.11 32.04 -11.55
CA ILE A 24 -15.53 31.38 -10.32
C ILE A 24 -14.51 31.77 -9.26
N THR A 25 -14.95 32.64 -8.36
CA THR A 25 -14.29 33.05 -7.12
C THR A 25 -13.73 31.82 -6.40
N ALA A 26 -12.43 31.85 -6.15
CA ALA A 26 -11.73 30.89 -5.30
C ALA A 26 -12.36 30.89 -3.91
N SER A 27 -13.17 29.87 -3.60
CA SER A 27 -13.23 29.35 -2.24
C SER A 27 -12.04 28.42 -2.07
N SER A 28 -11.04 28.92 -1.35
CA SER A 28 -9.91 28.15 -0.82
C SER A 28 -10.43 27.10 0.16
N THR A 29 -11.03 26.04 -0.39
CA THR A 29 -11.13 24.77 0.31
C THR A 29 -9.71 24.24 0.39
N VAL A 30 -9.18 24.26 1.61
CA VAL A 30 -7.86 23.77 2.01
C VAL A 30 -7.58 22.49 1.23
N ALA A 31 -6.68 22.57 0.25
CA ALA A 31 -6.19 21.42 -0.47
C ALA A 31 -5.40 20.60 0.55
N GLY A 32 -6.07 19.64 1.19
CA GLY A 32 -5.49 18.62 2.05
C GLY A 32 -4.61 17.71 1.19
N ALA A 33 -3.44 18.20 0.85
CA ALA A 33 -2.57 17.53 -0.08
C ALA A 33 -2.01 16.26 0.58
N LEU A 34 -2.27 15.11 -0.04
CA LEU A 34 -1.54 13.85 0.16
C LEU A 34 -0.06 13.97 -0.28
N SER A 35 0.39 15.16 -0.69
CA SER A 35 1.60 15.42 -1.46
C SER A 35 2.92 15.35 -0.67
N SER A 36 2.92 14.82 0.56
CA SER A 36 4.14 14.66 1.34
C SER A 36 4.32 13.29 2.00
N MET A 37 3.47 12.30 1.71
CA MET A 37 3.62 10.96 2.31
C MET A 37 4.64 10.14 1.51
N THR A 38 5.91 10.34 1.84
CA THR A 38 7.01 9.61 1.23
C THR A 38 7.14 8.23 1.87
N GLN A 39 7.56 7.22 1.12
CA GLN A 39 7.80 5.88 1.67
C GLN A 39 8.76 5.90 2.87
N ALA A 40 9.71 6.85 2.89
CA ALA A 40 10.68 7.05 3.96
C ALA A 40 10.07 7.39 5.34
N ASP A 41 8.80 7.82 5.39
CA ASP A 41 8.15 8.21 6.64
C ASP A 41 7.55 7.02 7.40
N TYR A 42 7.52 5.85 6.77
CA TYR A 42 7.04 4.62 7.38
C TYR A 42 8.23 3.81 7.90
N SER A 43 8.11 3.33 9.13
CA SER A 43 9.06 2.37 9.70
C SER A 43 8.42 0.99 9.75
N VAL A 44 9.03 0.02 9.08
CA VAL A 44 8.69 -1.40 9.21
C VAL A 44 9.79 -2.12 9.97
N THR A 45 9.45 -2.74 11.09
CA THR A 45 10.43 -3.41 11.96
C THR A 45 10.00 -4.83 12.29
N LEU A 46 11.01 -5.68 12.51
CA LEU A 46 10.84 -7.06 12.96
C LEU A 46 11.33 -7.25 14.39
N SER A 47 10.65 -8.08 15.16
CA SER A 47 11.14 -8.64 16.42
C SER A 47 11.07 -10.16 16.36
N ILE A 48 12.20 -10.80 16.64
CA ILE A 48 12.42 -12.23 16.45
C ILE A 48 13.46 -12.71 17.48
N PRO A 49 13.30 -13.91 18.08
CA PRO A 49 14.35 -14.51 18.90
C PRO A 49 15.64 -14.75 18.12
N GLN A 50 16.79 -14.56 18.76
CA GLN A 50 18.09 -14.79 18.11
C GLN A 50 18.42 -16.28 17.93
N LYS A 51 17.93 -17.13 18.84
CA LYS A 51 18.14 -18.58 18.88
C LYS A 51 16.83 -19.28 19.22
N VAL A 52 16.54 -20.39 18.55
CA VAL A 52 15.33 -21.23 18.76
C VAL A 52 15.73 -22.69 18.60
N LYS A 53 15.12 -23.61 19.37
CA LYS A 53 15.46 -25.02 19.21
C LYS A 53 14.93 -25.58 17.89
N VAL A 54 15.62 -26.58 17.35
CA VAL A 54 15.10 -27.38 16.24
C VAL A 54 13.70 -27.86 16.57
N ASN A 55 12.77 -27.62 15.65
CA ASN A 55 11.38 -28.06 15.78
C ASN A 55 10.67 -27.46 17.02
N GLU A 56 11.07 -26.25 17.44
CA GLU A 56 10.33 -25.40 18.37
C GLU A 56 9.55 -24.32 17.60
N GLU A 57 8.33 -24.01 18.02
CA GLU A 57 7.55 -22.89 17.46
C GLU A 57 8.06 -21.57 18.05
N PHE A 58 8.31 -20.59 17.19
CA PHE A 58 8.66 -19.25 17.61
C PHE A 58 7.76 -18.21 16.93
N THR A 59 7.71 -17.01 17.54
CA THR A 59 6.92 -15.89 17.02
C THR A 59 7.82 -14.85 16.38
N ILE A 60 7.46 -14.44 15.17
CA ILE A 60 7.99 -13.29 14.46
C ILE A 60 6.93 -12.20 14.57
N LYS A 61 7.31 -11.03 15.11
CA LYS A 61 6.43 -9.87 15.20
C LYS A 61 6.87 -8.82 14.20
N ALA A 62 5.96 -8.39 13.33
CA ALA A 62 6.17 -7.23 12.47
C ALA A 62 5.40 -6.01 13.01
N GLU A 63 5.96 -4.82 12.84
CA GLU A 63 5.32 -3.55 13.19
C GLU A 63 5.51 -2.53 12.06
N LEU A 64 4.43 -1.85 11.68
CA LEU A 64 4.43 -0.65 10.85
C LEU A 64 4.14 0.53 11.76
N LYS A 65 4.99 1.56 11.69
CA LYS A 65 4.85 2.79 12.46
C LYS A 65 4.77 3.99 11.53
N LYS A 66 3.81 4.87 11.81
CA LYS A 66 3.66 6.17 11.14
C LYS A 66 2.88 7.12 12.06
N GLU A 67 3.24 8.39 12.01
CA GLU A 67 2.43 9.47 12.58
C GLU A 67 1.64 10.17 11.46
N PHE A 68 0.33 10.29 11.63
CA PHE A 68 -0.57 10.97 10.69
C PHE A 68 -1.13 12.24 11.31
N GLU A 69 -0.87 13.39 10.69
CA GLU A 69 -1.41 14.69 11.09
C GLU A 69 -2.94 14.76 11.01
N GLN A 70 -3.54 13.94 10.15
CA GLN A 70 -4.96 13.95 9.87
C GLN A 70 -5.48 12.51 9.81
N LYS A 71 -6.80 12.35 9.96
CA LYS A 71 -7.45 11.05 9.82
C LYS A 71 -7.27 10.52 8.39
N VAL A 72 -6.88 9.25 8.28
CA VAL A 72 -6.76 8.52 7.02
C VAL A 72 -7.33 7.11 7.17
N THR A 73 -7.58 6.42 6.07
CA THR A 73 -7.87 4.98 6.05
C THR A 73 -6.67 4.20 5.53
N ILE A 74 -6.21 3.20 6.26
CA ILE A 74 -5.26 2.19 5.79
C ILE A 74 -6.05 0.95 5.38
N SER A 75 -6.00 0.62 4.09
CA SER A 75 -6.54 -0.62 3.55
C SER A 75 -5.41 -1.63 3.30
N SER A 76 -5.61 -2.88 3.69
CA SER A 76 -4.68 -3.98 3.39
C SER A 76 -5.48 -5.24 3.08
N LYS A 77 -4.79 -6.34 2.73
CA LYS A 77 -5.38 -7.68 2.92
C LYS A 77 -5.64 -7.94 4.42
N GLN A 78 -6.23 -9.07 4.73
CA GLN A 78 -6.58 -9.46 6.11
C GLN A 78 -5.36 -9.36 7.03
N GLN A 79 -4.22 -9.79 6.49
CA GLN A 79 -2.89 -9.59 7.05
C GLN A 79 -2.17 -8.55 6.19
N MET A 80 -1.57 -7.57 6.84
CA MET A 80 -0.81 -6.52 6.17
C MET A 80 0.61 -6.97 5.85
N PHE A 81 1.16 -7.92 6.63
CA PHE A 81 2.53 -8.37 6.47
C PHE A 81 2.63 -9.74 5.81
N VAL A 82 3.51 -9.83 4.82
CA VAL A 82 4.01 -11.10 4.27
C VAL A 82 5.41 -11.34 4.83
N TYR A 83 5.65 -12.54 5.34
CA TYR A 83 6.94 -12.91 5.93
C TYR A 83 7.76 -13.71 4.93
N VAL A 84 9.05 -13.41 4.83
CA VAL A 84 10.00 -14.11 3.97
C VAL A 84 11.07 -14.73 4.87
N ILE A 85 11.15 -16.07 4.88
CA ILE A 85 12.14 -16.83 5.65
C ILE A 85 13.04 -17.55 4.67
N LYS A 86 14.30 -17.15 4.59
CA LYS A 86 15.32 -17.73 3.71
C LYS A 86 16.30 -18.60 4.48
N ASP A 87 16.65 -19.75 3.91
CA ASP A 87 17.75 -20.58 4.39
C ASP A 87 19.12 -19.96 4.08
N ARG A 88 20.19 -20.64 4.49
CA ARG A 88 21.58 -20.22 4.25
C ARG A 88 21.94 -20.06 2.76
N ASN A 89 21.19 -20.69 1.86
CA ASN A 89 21.40 -20.63 0.41
C ASN A 89 20.54 -19.52 -0.22
N GLY A 90 19.81 -18.73 0.57
CA GLY A 90 18.87 -17.71 0.10
C GLY A 90 17.53 -18.27 -0.38
N LYS A 91 17.28 -19.58 -0.24
CA LYS A 91 16.01 -20.19 -0.67
C LYS A 91 14.93 -19.87 0.36
N GLN A 92 13.81 -19.31 -0.09
CA GLN A 92 12.63 -19.14 0.76
C GLN A 92 12.04 -20.50 1.13
N ILE A 93 11.81 -20.74 2.43
CA ILE A 93 11.34 -22.02 2.96
C ILE A 93 9.93 -21.98 3.52
N ASN A 94 9.36 -20.79 3.74
CA ASN A 94 8.00 -20.65 4.21
C ASN A 94 7.04 -20.41 3.03
N SER A 95 5.84 -20.95 3.16
CA SER A 95 4.67 -20.54 2.41
C SER A 95 3.72 -19.77 3.33
N TYR A 96 2.85 -18.95 2.74
CA TYR A 96 1.87 -18.18 3.48
C TYR A 96 0.51 -18.34 2.83
N ALA A 97 -0.54 -18.58 3.64
CA ALA A 97 -1.91 -18.60 3.15
C ALA A 97 -2.36 -17.16 2.92
N ILE A 98 -2.47 -16.74 1.66
CA ILE A 98 -3.04 -15.45 1.31
C ILE A 98 -4.56 -15.57 1.42
N THR A 99 -5.18 -14.66 2.16
CA THR A 99 -6.64 -14.52 2.17
C THR A 99 -7.01 -13.22 1.46
N ASP A 100 -7.99 -13.30 0.57
CA ASP A 100 -8.46 -12.15 -0.24
C ASP A 100 -9.42 -11.23 0.52
N LYS A 101 -9.63 -11.47 1.81
CA LYS A 101 -10.43 -10.59 2.66
C LYS A 101 -9.63 -9.31 2.89
N GLY A 102 -10.17 -8.16 2.52
CA GLY A 102 -9.59 -6.85 2.83
C GLY A 102 -9.85 -6.43 4.27
N LYS A 103 -8.98 -5.59 4.83
CA LYS A 103 -9.14 -4.95 6.14
C LYS A 103 -8.85 -3.46 6.04
N ASN A 104 -9.85 -2.65 6.41
CA ASN A 104 -9.74 -1.20 6.49
C ASN A 104 -9.56 -0.78 7.95
N ARG A 105 -8.67 0.18 8.19
CA ARG A 105 -8.38 0.75 9.51
C ARG A 105 -8.41 2.26 9.39
N GLU A 106 -9.34 2.93 10.05
CA GLU A 106 -9.31 4.37 10.19
C GLU A 106 -8.31 4.75 11.29
N VAL A 107 -7.37 5.64 10.98
CA VAL A 107 -6.26 5.98 11.89
C VAL A 107 -5.92 7.48 11.85
N SER A 108 -5.34 7.96 12.94
CA SER A 108 -4.83 9.34 13.10
C SER A 108 -3.77 9.37 14.22
N GLY A 109 -2.90 10.38 14.23
CA GLY A 109 -1.83 10.49 15.22
C GLY A 109 -0.78 9.38 15.08
N LYS A 110 -0.15 8.99 16.19
CA LYS A 110 0.84 7.91 16.22
C LYS A 110 0.16 6.55 16.08
N VAL A 111 0.51 5.82 15.02
CA VAL A 111 -0.05 4.53 14.69
C VAL A 111 1.02 3.46 14.77
N VAL A 112 0.68 2.34 15.40
CA VAL A 112 1.44 1.09 15.37
C VAL A 112 0.50 -0.02 14.94
N ILE A 113 0.71 -0.59 13.76
CA ILE A 113 0.01 -1.80 13.32
C ILE A 113 0.98 -2.95 13.49
N SER A 114 0.59 -3.95 14.29
CA SER A 114 1.41 -5.12 14.56
C SER A 114 0.68 -6.41 14.24
N GLU A 115 1.41 -7.36 13.66
CA GLU A 115 0.94 -8.73 13.43
C GLU A 115 2.02 -9.72 13.89
N ASN A 116 1.57 -10.89 14.33
CA ASN A 116 2.43 -11.99 14.74
C ASN A 116 2.32 -13.12 13.71
N TYR A 117 3.46 -13.76 13.43
CA TYR A 117 3.55 -14.97 12.63
C TYR A 117 4.29 -16.05 13.41
N LYS A 118 3.60 -17.15 13.67
CA LYS A 118 4.15 -18.33 14.33
C LYS A 118 4.73 -19.27 13.28
N TYR A 119 5.96 -19.70 13.49
CA TYR A 119 6.63 -20.60 12.56
C TYR A 119 7.54 -21.59 13.27
N LYS A 120 7.88 -22.67 12.56
CA LYS A 120 8.69 -23.77 13.06
C LYS A 120 9.67 -24.21 11.99
N ILE A 121 10.94 -24.35 12.36
CA ILE A 121 12.00 -24.78 11.45
C ILE A 121 12.54 -26.13 11.92
N LYS A 122 12.58 -27.11 11.02
CA LYS A 122 12.98 -28.50 11.32
C LYS A 122 14.46 -28.79 11.12
N GLN A 123 15.16 -27.93 10.37
CA GLN A 123 16.56 -28.12 10.04
C GLN A 123 17.40 -27.11 10.83
N PRO A 124 18.50 -27.53 11.47
CA PRO A 124 19.39 -26.59 12.14
C PRO A 124 20.09 -25.69 11.13
N GLY A 125 20.46 -24.49 11.57
CA GLY A 125 21.19 -23.54 10.74
C GLY A 125 20.81 -22.08 10.98
N LYS A 126 21.40 -21.21 10.18
CA LYS A 126 21.12 -19.76 10.20
C LYS A 126 20.12 -19.41 9.12
N TYR A 127 19.11 -18.65 9.50
CA TYR A 127 18.04 -18.20 8.63
C TYR A 127 17.95 -16.69 8.65
N GLU A 128 17.55 -16.12 7.52
CA GLU A 128 17.31 -14.69 7.35
C GLU A 128 15.80 -14.45 7.19
N ILE A 129 15.28 -13.50 7.94
CA ILE A 129 13.84 -13.22 8.02
C ILE A 129 13.60 -11.73 7.75
N SER A 130 12.78 -11.43 6.76
CA SER A 130 12.24 -10.09 6.48
C SER A 130 10.71 -10.11 6.45
N ALA A 131 10.09 -8.94 6.57
CA ALA A 131 8.65 -8.75 6.41
C ALA A 131 8.37 -7.65 5.38
N ILE A 132 7.34 -7.87 4.58
CA ILE A 132 6.87 -6.93 3.56
C ILE A 132 5.49 -6.45 3.99
N ALA A 133 5.37 -5.16 4.28
CA ALA A 133 4.07 -4.51 4.50
C ALA A 133 3.47 -4.09 3.16
N GLU A 134 2.27 -4.57 2.84
CA GLU A 134 1.52 -4.19 1.64
C GLU A 134 0.19 -3.57 2.04
N PHE A 135 0.02 -2.28 1.72
CA PHE A 135 -1.17 -1.51 2.10
C PHE A 135 -1.41 -0.31 1.18
N THR A 136 -2.62 0.23 1.26
CA THR A 136 -3.06 1.44 0.57
C THR A 136 -3.47 2.46 1.62
N VAL A 137 -3.00 3.70 1.50
CA VAL A 137 -3.49 4.82 2.30
C VAL A 137 -4.50 5.61 1.48
N ILE A 138 -5.68 5.82 2.05
CA ILE A 138 -6.80 6.52 1.44
C ILE A 138 -7.11 7.78 2.27
N LYS A 139 -7.13 8.93 1.62
CA LYS A 139 -7.45 10.22 2.22
C LYS A 139 -8.12 11.12 1.17
N ASP A 140 -9.24 11.73 1.52
CA ASP A 140 -9.96 12.70 0.67
C ASP A 140 -10.22 12.17 -0.76
N GLY A 141 -10.61 10.90 -0.87
CA GLY A 141 -10.87 10.23 -2.15
C GLY A 141 -9.62 9.86 -2.96
N LYS A 142 -8.42 10.21 -2.50
CA LYS A 142 -7.14 9.82 -3.11
C LYS A 142 -6.57 8.59 -2.42
N SER A 143 -5.94 7.71 -3.19
CA SER A 143 -5.30 6.50 -2.69
C SER A 143 -3.85 6.40 -3.14
N GLN A 144 -2.96 5.96 -2.25
CA GLN A 144 -1.56 5.66 -2.55
C GLN A 144 -1.21 4.26 -2.04
N ASN A 145 -0.60 3.44 -2.90
CA ASN A 145 -0.14 2.10 -2.55
C ASN A 145 1.29 2.14 -2.01
N TYR A 146 1.56 1.30 -1.02
CA TYR A 146 2.86 1.13 -0.40
C TYR A 146 3.22 -0.36 -0.32
N LYS A 147 4.48 -0.63 -0.62
CA LYS A 147 5.14 -1.91 -0.39
C LYS A 147 6.47 -1.63 0.27
N ILE A 148 6.60 -1.99 1.53
CA ILE A 148 7.76 -1.61 2.36
C ILE A 148 8.32 -2.88 3.00
N GLU A 149 9.57 -3.18 2.68
CA GLU A 149 10.31 -4.28 3.28
C GLU A 149 11.05 -3.81 4.53
N SER A 150 11.04 -4.65 5.58
CA SER A 150 11.84 -4.45 6.78
C SER A 150 13.30 -4.77 6.51
N ASP A 151 14.19 -4.27 7.37
CA ASP A 151 15.52 -4.87 7.47
C ASP A 151 15.41 -6.37 7.79
N SER A 152 16.29 -7.16 7.19
CA SER A 152 16.43 -8.58 7.48
C SER A 152 17.02 -8.81 8.87
N LYS A 153 16.49 -9.81 9.59
CA LYS A 153 17.03 -10.29 10.86
C LYS A 153 17.45 -11.75 10.76
N LYS A 154 18.49 -12.12 11.50
CA LYS A 154 19.00 -13.49 11.56
C LYS A 154 18.49 -14.23 12.78
N VAL A 155 18.19 -15.51 12.60
CA VAL A 155 17.92 -16.47 13.69
C VAL A 155 18.74 -17.73 13.48
N GLU A 156 19.26 -18.27 14.58
CA GLU A 156 19.93 -19.56 14.63
C GLU A 156 18.99 -20.63 15.17
N ILE A 157 18.92 -21.75 14.45
CA ILE A 157 18.15 -22.93 14.83
C ILE A 157 19.15 -24.01 15.24
N GLU A 158 19.07 -24.48 16.48
CA GLU A 158 20.03 -25.42 17.10
C GLU A 158 19.38 -26.50 17.97
#